data_AF-A0A8H9IIW2-F1
#
_entry.id   AF-A0A8H9IIW2-F1
#
_cell.length_a   1.000
_cell.length_b   1.000
_cell.length_c   1.000
_cell.angle_alpha   90.00
_cell.angle_beta   90.00
_cell.angle_gamma   90.00
#
_symmetry.space_group_name_H-M   'P 1'
#
loop_
_entity.id
_entity.type
_entity.pdbx_description
1 polymer ?
#
loop_
_entity_poly.entity_id
_entity_poly.type
_entity_poly.pdbx_seq_one_letter_code
_entity_poly.pdbx_strand_id
1 'polypeptide(L)' 'MTAEDLQQWYADRAAKIFESAKHRQVSPEFDAPQFCHDWIALARKTVAHDGLTVMARGPKPDGRPNKRTGKMPMAWLPY' A
#
# COMPACT_ATOMS: atom_id res chain seq x y z
N MET A 1 0.59 -32.14 -7.38
CA MET A 1 0.57 -30.71 -7.72
C MET A 1 0.66 -30.59 -9.21
N THR A 2 -0.45 -30.22 -9.83
CA THR A 2 -0.52 -29.85 -11.25
C THR A 2 0.05 -28.43 -11.44
N ALA A 3 0.24 -28.01 -12.69
CA ALA A 3 0.69 -26.64 -12.99
C ALA A 3 -0.31 -25.57 -12.50
N GLU A 4 -1.60 -25.90 -12.48
CA GLU A 4 -2.68 -25.03 -11.99
C GLU A 4 -2.60 -24.85 -10.46
N ASP A 5 -2.33 -25.93 -9.71
CA ASP A 5 -2.13 -25.88 -8.26
C ASP A 5 -0.97 -24.93 -7.88
N LEU A 6 0.10 -24.93 -8.69
CA LEU A 6 1.27 -24.07 -8.51
C LEU A 6 0.94 -22.60 -8.77
N GLN A 7 0.21 -22.29 -9.86
CA GLN A 7 -0.21 -20.92 -10.14
C GLN A 7 -1.12 -20.35 -9.06
N GLN A 8 -2.08 -21.15 -8.58
CA GLN A 8 -2.96 -20.73 -7.49
C GLN A 8 -2.17 -20.48 -6.21
N TRP A 9 -1.22 -21.36 -5.89
CA TRP A 9 -0.35 -21.18 -4.72
C TRP A 9 0.48 -19.89 -4.80
N TYR A 10 1.01 -19.53 -5.98
CA TYR A 10 1.73 -18.27 -6.19
C TYR A 10 0.81 -17.06 -6.03
N ALA A 11 -0.41 -17.09 -6.58
CA ALA A 11 -1.39 -16.02 -6.45
C ALA A 11 -1.76 -15.76 -4.98
N ASP A 12 -2.05 -16.81 -4.23
CA ASP A 12 -2.38 -16.72 -2.80
C ASP A 12 -1.21 -16.17 -1.97
N ARG A 13 0.02 -16.56 -2.34
CA ARG A 13 1.25 -16.08 -1.69
C ARG A 13 1.48 -14.60 -1.98
N ALA A 14 1.30 -14.18 -3.23
CA ALA A 14 1.42 -12.79 -3.64
C ALA A 14 0.40 -11.93 -2.89
N ALA A 15 -0.87 -12.36 -2.82
CA ALA A 15 -1.92 -11.66 -2.07
C ALA A 15 -1.53 -11.47 -0.59
N LYS A 16 -1.05 -12.52 0.08
CA LYS A 16 -0.57 -12.44 1.48
C LYS A 16 0.62 -11.50 1.65
N ILE A 17 1.53 -11.46 0.68
CA ILE A 17 2.68 -10.54 0.71
C ILE A 17 2.19 -9.11 0.57
N PHE A 18 1.30 -8.81 -0.37
CA PHE A 18 0.77 -7.46 -0.54
C PHE A 18 -0.06 -6.97 0.65
N GLU A 19 -0.78 -7.87 1.32
CA GLU A 19 -1.55 -7.54 2.52
C GLU A 19 -0.66 -7.28 3.75
N SER A 20 0.42 -8.05 3.91
CA SER A 20 1.31 -7.95 5.08
C SER A 20 2.51 -7.02 4.89
N ALA A 21 2.82 -6.65 3.64
CA ALA A 21 3.95 -5.78 3.33
C ALA A 21 3.72 -4.37 3.88
N LYS A 22 4.73 -3.83 4.56
CA LYS A 22 4.70 -2.43 4.99
C LYS A 22 4.72 -1.54 3.75
N HIS A 23 3.69 -0.71 3.58
CA HIS A 23 3.70 0.34 2.58
C HIS A 23 4.93 1.24 2.75
N ARG A 24 5.69 1.40 1.65
CA ARG A 24 6.87 2.27 1.58
C ARG A 24 6.53 3.46 0.71
N GLN A 25 6.92 4.65 1.15
CA GLN A 25 6.83 5.85 0.33
C GLN A 25 7.80 5.70 -0.84
N VAL A 26 7.25 5.70 -2.06
CA VAL A 26 8.02 5.60 -3.31
C VAL A 26 8.27 6.96 -3.95
N SER A 27 7.55 8.00 -3.51
CA SER A 27 7.60 9.34 -4.08
C SER A 27 7.48 10.42 -2.98
N PRO A 28 7.95 11.66 -3.22
CA PRO A 28 7.80 12.78 -2.28
C PRO A 28 6.34 13.07 -1.90
N GLU A 29 6.15 13.86 -0.85
CA GLU A 29 4.83 14.38 -0.50
C GLU A 29 4.37 15.37 -1.58
N PHE A 30 3.13 15.23 -2.04
CA PHE A 30 2.53 16.10 -3.04
C PHE A 30 1.25 16.72 -2.49
N ASP A 31 1.04 18.01 -2.76
CA ASP A 31 -0.20 18.72 -2.40
C ASP A 31 -1.37 18.43 -3.37
N ALA A 32 -1.12 17.71 -4.47
CA ALA A 32 -2.07 17.48 -5.55
C ALA A 32 -2.30 15.97 -5.79
N PRO A 33 -3.12 15.30 -4.95
CA PRO A 33 -3.41 13.86 -5.05
C PRO A 33 -4.05 13.45 -6.38
N GLN A 34 -4.78 14.36 -7.04
CA GLN A 34 -5.44 14.11 -8.32
C GLN A 34 -4.45 13.68 -9.41
N PHE A 35 -3.27 14.31 -9.48
CA PHE A 35 -2.25 13.94 -10.47
C PHE A 35 -1.62 12.58 -10.17
N CYS A 36 -1.55 12.18 -8.89
CA CYS A 36 -1.12 10.84 -8.51
C CYS A 36 -2.14 9.80 -8.98
N HIS A 37 -3.44 10.06 -8.82
CA HIS A 37 -4.48 9.16 -9.35
C HIS A 37 -4.44 9.05 -10.88
N ASP A 38 -4.25 10.16 -11.59
CA ASP A 38 -4.12 10.18 -13.04
C ASP A 38 -2.90 9.36 -13.51
N TRP A 39 -1.77 9.52 -12.83
CA TRP A 39 -0.57 8.75 -13.11
C TRP A 39 -0.78 7.25 -12.83
N ILE A 40 -1.43 6.88 -11.72
CA ILE A 40 -1.75 5.47 -11.41
C ILE A 40 -2.68 4.90 -12.49
N ALA A 41 -3.67 5.66 -12.94
CA ALA A 41 -4.57 5.26 -14.00
C ALA A 41 -3.85 5.05 -15.35
N LEU A 42 -2.86 5.90 -15.66
CA LEU A 42 -2.00 5.72 -16.82
C LEU A 42 -1.09 4.50 -16.68
N ALA A 43 -0.40 4.38 -15.55
CA ALA A 43 0.50 3.27 -15.25
C ALA A 43 -0.22 1.91 -15.38
N ARG A 44 -1.49 1.85 -14.96
CA ARG A 44 -2.37 0.67 -15.13
C ARG A 44 -2.58 0.20 -16.55
N LYS A 45 -2.38 1.09 -17.51
CA LYS A 45 -2.55 0.79 -18.94
C LYS A 45 -1.22 0.55 -19.63
N THR A 46 -0.12 1.08 -19.11
CA THR A 46 1.14 1.21 -19.86
C THR A 46 2.30 0.43 -19.29
N VAL A 47 2.30 0.07 -18.00
CA VAL A 47 3.44 -0.59 -17.36
C VAL A 47 2.99 -1.73 -16.44
N ALA A 48 3.89 -2.69 -16.22
CA ALA A 48 3.74 -3.63 -15.13
C ALA A 48 3.79 -2.85 -13.81
N HIS A 49 2.83 -3.10 -12.94
CA HIS A 49 2.68 -2.43 -11.66
C HIS A 49 2.21 -3.44 -10.62
N ASP A 50 2.36 -3.11 -9.35
CA ASP A 50 1.68 -3.82 -8.27
C ASP A 50 1.38 -2.84 -7.12
N GLY A 51 0.17 -2.92 -6.57
CA GLY A 51 -0.18 -2.24 -5.32
C GLY A 51 -0.10 -0.70 -5.32
N LEU A 52 -0.16 -0.06 -6.50
CA LEU A 52 -0.13 1.41 -6.59
C LEU A 52 -1.41 2.02 -6.00
N THR A 53 -1.25 2.77 -4.90
CA THR A 53 -2.33 3.48 -4.22
C THR A 53 -1.82 4.80 -3.63
N VAL A 54 -2.70 5.80 -3.55
CA VAL A 54 -2.41 7.06 -2.87
C VAL A 54 -2.68 6.87 -1.38
N MET A 55 -1.74 7.27 -0.54
CA MET A 55 -1.81 7.12 0.92
C MET A 55 -1.45 8.44 1.60
N ALA A 56 -2.07 8.74 2.73
CA ALA A 56 -1.76 9.85 3.62
C ALA A 56 -1.13 9.34 4.92
N ARG A 57 -0.25 10.14 5.54
CA ARG A 57 0.22 9.89 6.92
C ARG A 57 -0.82 10.38 7.91
N GLY A 58 -1.44 9.45 8.63
CA GLY A 58 -2.45 9.78 9.65
C GLY A 58 -2.27 8.99 10.95
N PRO A 59 -2.92 9.42 12.05
CA PRO A 59 -2.95 8.67 13.28
C PRO A 59 -3.59 7.30 13.05
N LYS A 60 -2.93 6.23 13.52
CA LYS A 60 -3.44 4.86 13.36
C LYS A 60 -4.78 4.72 14.10
N PRO A 61 -5.88 4.34 13.42
CA PRO A 61 -7.23 4.29 14.01
C PRO A 61 -7.30 3.41 15.28
N ASP A 62 -6.68 2.22 15.25
CA ASP A 62 -6.61 1.29 16.38
C ASP A 62 -5.24 1.30 17.07
N GLY A 63 -4.51 2.40 16.95
CA GLY A 63 -3.19 2.56 17.57
C GLY A 63 -3.32 2.73 19.08
N ARG A 64 -2.52 2.00 19.84
CA ARG A 64 -2.28 2.38 21.24
C ARG A 64 -1.30 3.55 21.27
N PRO A 65 -1.53 4.59 22.08
CA PRO A 65 -0.56 5.67 22.27
C PRO A 65 0.80 5.11 22.67
N ASN A 66 1.86 5.71 22.14
CA ASN A 66 3.21 5.34 22.55
C ASN A 66 3.40 5.67 24.04
N LYS A 67 3.76 4.66 24.85
CA LYS A 67 3.90 4.79 26.31
C LYS A 67 4.89 5.88 26.75
N ARG A 68 5.91 6.18 25.93
CA ARG A 68 6.94 7.18 26.24
C ARG A 68 6.52 8.60 25.85
N THR A 69 5.86 8.73 24.69
CA THR A 69 5.59 10.06 24.11
C THR A 69 4.12 10.48 24.22
N GLY A 70 3.21 9.58 24.62
CA GLY A 70 1.76 9.82 24.67
C GLY A 70 1.08 9.99 23.30
N LYS A 71 1.85 10.11 22.22
CA LYS A 71 1.35 10.34 20.85
C LYS A 71 0.84 9.05 20.20
N MET A 72 -0.19 9.20 19.37
CA MET A 72 -0.70 8.11 18.51
C MET A 72 0.36 7.71 17.48
N PRO A 73 0.61 6.41 17.24
CA PRO A 73 1.45 5.97 16.15
C PRO A 73 0.88 6.43 14.80
N MET A 74 1.74 6.95 13.93
CA MET A 74 1.34 7.37 12.58
C MET A 74 1.44 6.19 11.60
N ALA A 75 0.39 5.93 10.83
CA ALA A 75 0.31 4.91 9.80
C ALA A 75 0.09 5.52 8.41
N TRP A 76 0.33 4.73 7.36
CA TRP A 76 -0.14 5.05 6.02
C TRP A 76 -1.62 4.67 5.95
N LEU A 77 -2.49 5.64 5.69
CA LEU A 77 -3.93 5.46 5.53
C LEU A 77 -4.30 5.75 4.08
N PRO A 78 -5.34 5.11 3.52
CA PRO A 78 -5.89 5.50 2.23
C PRO A 78 -6.24 7.00 2.21
N TYR A 79 -5.90 7.69 1.13
CA TYR A 79 -6.23 9.10 0.92
C TYR A 79 -7.74 9.30 0.67
#